data_AF-A0A524I8Y8-F1
#
_entry.id   AF-A0A524I8Y8-F1
#
_cell.length_a   1.000
_cell.length_b   1.000
_cell.length_c   1.000
_cell.angle_alpha   90.00
_cell.angle_beta   90.00
_cell.angle_gamma   90.00
#
_symmetry.space_group_name_H-M   'P 1'
#
loop_
_entity.id
_entity.type
_entity.pdbx_description
1 polymer ?
#
loop_
_entity_poly.entity_id
_entity_poly.type
_entity_poly.pdbx_seq_one_letter_code
_entity_poly.pdbx_strand_id
1 'polypeptide(L)'
;LQNPVFESQTKNKLGNTEIRSWIIGEVKSGIINFLHLNAASAKKLETKILSNESLRRELSAVKKEWREASKKLTLNIPNLKDCKYHLDDGEKGEMSTLFITEGASAAGSMVSSRDVYTQALFSLKGKPQNVYGRKKADLIKNEELFNMMMALGIDSNMENLRYGKIVIATDADHDGFHIRNLLLTFFLNYFEELVVAGRLYILETPLFRVRNKQETRYCYNIKERDEALNLLSNPEVTRFKGLGEISPKEFGQFIGDEIRLVEVNIKSIKNIDATLEFYMGKNTPERREYIMENLI
;
A
#
# COMPACT_ATOMS: atom_id res chain seq x y z
N LEU A 1 -16.11 36.33 6.16
CA LEU A 1 -15.04 37.24 5.70
C LEU A 1 -15.63 38.21 4.69
N GLN A 2 -15.43 39.51 4.83
CA GLN A 2 -15.97 40.47 3.85
C GLN A 2 -14.98 40.77 2.70
N ASN A 3 -13.67 40.74 2.93
CA ASN A 3 -12.65 41.03 1.91
C ASN A 3 -11.56 39.92 1.84
N PRO A 4 -11.81 38.82 1.11
CA PRO A 4 -10.82 37.75 0.98
C PRO A 4 -9.66 38.15 0.04
N VAL A 5 -8.44 37.99 0.54
CA VAL A 5 -7.18 38.21 -0.16
C VAL A 5 -6.53 36.85 -0.37
N PHE A 6 -6.07 36.57 -1.59
CA PHE A 6 -5.41 35.32 -1.95
C PHE A 6 -3.98 35.58 -2.41
N GLU A 7 -3.06 34.67 -2.09
CA GLU A 7 -1.63 34.81 -2.44
C GLU A 7 -1.35 34.59 -3.94
N SER A 8 -2.26 33.93 -4.66
CA SER A 8 -2.11 33.59 -6.08
C SER A 8 -3.42 33.80 -6.85
N GLN A 9 -3.30 33.97 -8.17
CA GLN A 9 -4.44 34.03 -9.09
C GLN A 9 -5.30 32.74 -9.06
N THR A 10 -4.68 31.59 -8.75
CA THR A 10 -5.38 30.31 -8.60
C THR A 10 -6.24 30.25 -7.33
N LYS A 11 -6.14 31.23 -6.41
CA LYS A 11 -6.93 31.33 -5.17
C LYS A 11 -6.83 30.10 -4.25
N ASN A 12 -5.75 29.33 -4.35
CA ASN A 12 -5.54 28.12 -3.55
C ASN A 12 -5.14 28.39 -2.10
N LYS A 13 -4.62 29.59 -1.80
CA LYS A 13 -4.13 29.96 -0.47
C LYS A 13 -4.63 31.33 -0.07
N LEU A 14 -5.31 31.38 1.07
CA LEU A 14 -5.86 32.61 1.64
C LEU A 14 -4.76 33.37 2.40
N GLY A 15 -4.57 34.64 2.05
CA GLY A 15 -3.54 35.53 2.58
C GLY A 15 -3.99 36.44 3.73
N ASN A 16 -5.26 36.41 4.12
CA ASN A 16 -5.77 37.15 5.29
C ASN A 16 -5.15 36.59 6.58
N THR A 17 -4.16 37.27 7.15
CA THR A 17 -3.48 36.80 8.38
C THR A 17 -4.29 37.10 9.64
N GLU A 18 -5.13 38.14 9.60
CA GLU A 18 -5.98 38.59 10.70
C GLU A 18 -7.01 37.54 11.13
N ILE A 19 -7.38 36.64 10.22
CA ILE A 19 -8.43 35.65 10.49
C ILE A 19 -7.93 34.47 11.30
N ARG A 20 -6.61 34.23 11.22
CA ARG A 20 -5.97 33.06 11.82
C ARG A 20 -6.15 33.06 13.34
N SER A 21 -6.06 34.23 13.98
CA SER A 21 -6.09 34.34 15.44
C SER A 21 -7.43 33.91 16.04
N TRP A 22 -8.54 34.45 15.53
CA TRP A 22 -9.87 34.11 16.06
C TRP A 22 -10.29 32.69 15.68
N ILE A 23 -9.97 32.21 14.48
CA ILE A 23 -10.27 30.82 14.07
C ILE A 23 -9.51 29.83 14.97
N ILE A 24 -8.21 30.04 15.20
CA ILE A 24 -7.43 29.18 16.10
C ILE A 24 -8.01 29.22 17.51
N GLY A 25 -8.40 30.39 18.01
CA GLY A 25 -9.01 30.56 19.33
C GLY A 25 -10.32 29.77 19.49
N GLU A 26 -11.23 29.90 18.52
CA GLU A 26 -12.50 29.18 18.49
C GLU A 26 -12.30 27.67 18.36
N VAL A 27 -11.49 27.21 17.40
CA VAL A 27 -11.20 25.79 17.20
C VAL A 27 -10.55 25.18 18.44
N LYS A 28 -9.58 25.89 19.05
CA LYS A 28 -8.94 25.44 20.30
C LYS A 28 -9.96 25.31 21.42
N SER A 29 -10.84 26.30 21.60
CA SER A 29 -11.86 26.28 22.64
C SER A 29 -12.86 25.14 22.43
N GLY A 30 -13.29 24.93 21.19
CA GLY A 30 -14.17 23.81 20.81
C GLY A 30 -13.53 22.45 21.07
N ILE A 31 -12.26 22.26 20.69
CA ILE A 31 -11.51 21.02 20.94
C ILE A 31 -11.35 20.79 22.45
N ILE A 32 -10.92 21.79 23.21
CA ILE A 32 -10.75 21.68 24.67
C ILE A 32 -12.07 21.27 25.32
N ASN A 33 -13.17 21.95 25.01
CA ASN A 33 -14.48 21.64 25.55
C ASN A 33 -14.91 20.21 25.20
N PHE A 34 -14.76 19.81 23.92
CA PHE A 34 -15.08 18.46 23.48
C PHE A 34 -14.29 17.38 24.23
N LEU A 35 -12.98 17.58 24.41
CA LEU A 35 -12.11 16.63 25.09
C LEU A 35 -12.43 16.53 26.59
N HIS A 36 -12.78 17.63 27.26
CA HIS A 36 -13.22 17.61 28.65
C HIS A 36 -14.55 16.88 28.84
N LEU A 37 -15.49 17.06 27.93
CA LEU A 37 -16.80 16.39 27.97
C LEU A 37 -16.71 14.89 27.61
N ASN A 38 -15.70 14.49 26.84
CA ASN A 38 -15.57 13.14 26.28
C ASN A 38 -14.25 12.48 26.69
N ALA A 39 -14.09 12.18 27.99
CA ALA A 39 -12.88 11.58 28.55
C ALA A 39 -12.41 10.28 27.82
N ALA A 40 -13.34 9.44 27.38
CA ALA A 40 -13.01 8.21 26.65
C ALA A 40 -12.39 8.49 25.26
N SER A 41 -12.87 9.50 24.56
CA SER A 41 -12.31 9.93 23.27
C SER A 41 -10.98 10.65 23.47
N ALA A 42 -10.88 11.49 24.51
CA ALA A 42 -9.66 12.19 24.87
C ALA A 42 -8.52 11.22 25.17
N LYS A 43 -8.77 10.18 25.98
CA LYS A 43 -7.76 9.15 26.31
C LYS A 43 -7.28 8.37 25.08
N LYS A 44 -8.17 8.07 24.12
CA LYS A 44 -7.79 7.44 22.86
C LYS A 44 -6.90 8.35 22.01
N LEU A 45 -7.28 9.63 21.90
CA LEU A 45 -6.50 10.61 21.16
C LEU A 45 -5.11 10.81 21.78
N GLU A 46 -5.05 10.95 23.11
CA GLU A 46 -3.80 11.04 23.87
C GLU A 46 -2.89 9.83 23.63
N THR A 47 -3.45 8.62 23.70
CA THR A 47 -2.70 7.38 23.43
C THR A 47 -2.10 7.38 22.03
N LYS A 48 -2.86 7.80 21.01
CA LYS A 48 -2.36 7.91 19.62
C LYS A 48 -1.28 8.99 19.51
N ILE A 49 -1.46 10.15 20.15
CA ILE A 49 -0.47 11.23 20.16
C ILE A 49 0.84 10.77 20.78
N LEU A 50 0.81 10.15 21.96
CA LEU A 50 2.00 9.64 22.65
C LEU A 50 2.70 8.54 21.84
N SER A 51 1.94 7.64 21.21
CA SER A 51 2.49 6.62 20.31
C SER A 51 3.21 7.26 19.11
N ASN A 52 2.56 8.23 18.45
CA ASN A 52 3.14 8.98 17.34
C ASN A 52 4.38 9.79 17.76
N GLU A 53 4.37 10.38 18.96
CA GLU A 53 5.53 11.09 19.50
C GLU A 53 6.70 10.14 19.76
N SER A 54 6.45 9.00 20.40
CA SER A 54 7.47 7.97 20.64
C SER A 54 8.09 7.51 19.31
N LEU A 55 7.26 7.24 18.30
CA LEU A 55 7.71 6.91 16.94
C LEU A 55 8.61 8.01 16.34
N ARG A 56 8.24 9.28 16.48
CA ARG A 56 9.05 10.42 16.00
C ARG A 56 10.37 10.56 16.75
N ARG A 57 10.40 10.31 18.06
CA ARG A 57 11.63 10.33 18.86
C ARG A 57 12.57 9.19 18.45
N GLU A 58 12.05 7.98 18.28
CA GLU A 58 12.83 6.84 17.77
C GLU A 58 13.43 7.14 16.40
N LEU A 59 12.64 7.68 15.47
CA LEU A 59 13.11 8.11 14.15
C LEU A 59 14.19 9.21 14.24
N SER A 60 14.06 10.13 15.18
CA SER A 60 15.04 11.21 15.40
C SER A 60 16.38 10.67 15.90
N ALA A 61 16.38 9.62 16.73
CA ALA A 61 17.59 8.96 17.22
C ALA A 61 18.37 8.27 16.10
N VAL A 62 17.67 7.67 15.14
CA VAL A 62 18.28 7.01 13.96
C VAL A 62 18.38 7.92 12.74
N LYS A 63 18.03 9.21 12.86
CA LYS A 63 17.97 10.15 11.72
C LYS A 63 19.32 10.31 11.00
N LYS A 64 20.42 10.19 11.73
CA LYS A 64 21.77 10.26 11.14
C LYS A 64 22.05 9.02 10.28
N GLU A 65 21.83 7.83 10.82
CA GLU A 65 21.97 6.55 10.10
C GLU A 65 21.03 6.52 8.89
N TRP A 66 19.79 7.00 9.08
CA TRP A 66 18.79 7.13 8.04
C TRP A 66 19.25 8.07 6.92
N ARG A 67 19.81 9.25 7.24
CA ARG A 67 20.37 10.17 6.25
C ARG A 67 21.57 9.58 5.51
N GLU A 68 22.45 8.87 6.21
CA GLU A 68 23.62 8.23 5.61
C GLU A 68 23.21 7.07 4.67
N ALA A 69 22.23 6.26 5.09
CA ALA A 69 21.65 5.21 4.26
C ALA A 69 20.90 5.78 3.05
N SER A 70 20.10 6.83 3.25
CA SER A 70 19.36 7.50 2.17
C SER A 70 20.30 8.12 1.13
N LYS A 71 21.41 8.75 1.57
CA LYS A 71 22.44 9.30 0.67
C LYS A 71 23.10 8.23 -0.21
N LYS A 72 23.22 7.00 0.27
CA LYS A 72 23.73 5.88 -0.55
C LYS A 72 22.73 5.46 -1.63
N LEU A 73 21.43 5.59 -1.36
CA LEU A 73 20.35 5.19 -2.27
C LEU A 73 19.89 6.28 -3.23
N THR A 74 20.25 7.56 -3.01
CA THR A 74 19.74 8.72 -3.78
C THR A 74 19.88 8.64 -5.30
N LEU A 75 20.78 7.80 -5.82
CA LEU A 75 20.99 7.62 -7.26
C LEU A 75 20.38 6.34 -7.82
N ASN A 76 20.21 5.29 -7.00
CA ASN A 76 19.72 4.00 -7.46
C ASN A 76 19.16 3.19 -6.30
N ILE A 77 17.83 3.13 -6.20
CA ILE A 77 17.14 2.29 -5.21
C ILE A 77 17.14 0.85 -5.75
N PRO A 78 17.77 -0.11 -5.05
CA PRO A 78 17.81 -1.49 -5.53
C PRO A 78 16.42 -2.06 -5.77
N ASN A 79 16.27 -2.81 -6.86
CA ASN A 79 15.02 -3.45 -7.30
C ASN A 79 13.87 -2.50 -7.68
N LEU A 80 14.09 -1.18 -7.69
CA LEU A 80 13.12 -0.23 -8.20
C LEU A 80 13.35 -0.04 -9.71
N LYS A 81 12.29 -0.22 -10.49
CA LYS A 81 12.18 0.25 -11.87
C LYS A 81 11.14 1.36 -11.89
N ASP A 82 11.62 2.58 -11.84
CA ASP A 82 10.79 3.75 -11.63
C ASP A 82 9.95 4.12 -12.86
N CYS A 83 8.93 4.96 -12.64
CA CYS A 83 8.17 5.64 -13.68
C CYS A 83 8.57 7.12 -13.78
N LYS A 84 8.10 7.80 -14.83
CA LYS A 84 8.47 9.20 -15.10
C LYS A 84 7.64 10.21 -14.31
N TYR A 85 6.39 9.90 -14.02
CA TYR A 85 5.48 10.78 -13.28
C TYR A 85 5.33 10.31 -11.84
N HIS A 86 5.41 11.25 -10.92
CA HIS A 86 5.23 11.11 -9.48
C HIS A 86 4.21 12.14 -8.98
N LEU A 87 3.79 12.08 -7.71
CA LEU A 87 2.75 12.96 -7.16
C LEU A 87 2.99 14.47 -7.38
N ASP A 88 4.24 14.90 -7.48
CA ASP A 88 4.60 16.30 -7.77
C ASP A 88 4.24 16.75 -9.20
N ASP A 89 3.92 15.81 -10.10
CA ASP A 89 3.51 16.06 -11.50
C ASP A 89 2.00 16.27 -11.68
N GLY A 90 1.27 16.55 -10.59
CA GLY A 90 -0.16 16.89 -10.62
C GLY A 90 -1.05 15.70 -10.98
N GLU A 91 -2.00 15.90 -11.91
CA GLU A 91 -3.00 14.88 -12.28
C GLU A 91 -2.37 13.57 -12.79
N LYS A 92 -1.28 13.68 -13.57
CA LYS A 92 -0.52 12.51 -14.04
C LYS A 92 0.18 11.79 -12.89
N GLY A 93 0.61 12.54 -11.89
CA GLY A 93 1.17 12.05 -10.65
C GLY A 93 0.16 11.26 -9.82
N GLU A 94 -1.08 11.71 -9.74
CA GLU A 94 -2.13 11.00 -8.99
C GLU A 94 -2.47 9.63 -9.63
N MET A 95 -2.30 9.50 -10.96
CA MET A 95 -2.42 8.21 -11.66
C MET A 95 -1.20 7.30 -11.48
N SER A 96 -0.09 7.81 -10.95
CA SER A 96 1.12 7.03 -10.78
C SER A 96 0.92 5.87 -9.80
N THR A 97 1.45 4.71 -10.15
CA THR A 97 1.23 3.46 -9.41
C THR A 97 2.57 2.79 -9.17
N LEU A 98 2.86 2.44 -7.91
CA LEU A 98 3.95 1.53 -7.58
C LEU A 98 3.40 0.12 -7.39
N PHE A 99 3.81 -0.80 -8.28
CA PHE A 99 3.56 -2.22 -8.12
C PHE A 99 4.66 -2.84 -7.24
N ILE A 100 4.28 -3.57 -6.20
CA ILE A 100 5.19 -4.35 -5.35
C ILE A 100 5.00 -5.82 -5.69
N THR A 101 6.02 -6.45 -6.28
CA THR A 101 5.96 -7.86 -6.74
C THR A 101 6.79 -8.78 -5.86
N GLU A 102 6.34 -10.03 -5.70
CA GLU A 102 7.01 -11.08 -4.91
C GLU A 102 8.45 -11.40 -5.37
N GLY A 103 8.74 -11.33 -6.67
CA GLY A 103 10.04 -11.74 -7.17
C GLY A 103 10.34 -11.28 -8.60
N ALA A 104 11.58 -11.51 -9.03
CA ALA A 104 12.06 -11.15 -10.37
C ALA A 104 11.29 -11.84 -11.51
N SER A 105 10.69 -13.00 -11.25
CA SER A 105 9.86 -13.72 -12.23
C SER A 105 8.57 -12.96 -12.53
N ALA A 106 7.78 -12.62 -11.50
CA ALA A 106 6.59 -11.78 -11.63
C ALA A 106 6.93 -10.39 -12.21
N ALA A 107 8.09 -9.85 -11.82
CA ALA A 107 8.58 -8.58 -12.34
C ALA A 107 8.88 -8.62 -13.84
N GLY A 108 9.36 -9.74 -14.38
CA GLY A 108 9.76 -9.86 -15.78
C GLY A 108 8.62 -9.53 -16.75
N SER A 109 7.47 -10.18 -16.57
CA SER A 109 6.28 -9.92 -17.39
C SER A 109 5.78 -8.49 -17.24
N MET A 110 5.75 -7.96 -16.02
CA MET A 110 5.26 -6.60 -15.76
C MET A 110 6.18 -5.52 -16.35
N VAL A 111 7.49 -5.72 -16.34
CA VAL A 111 8.47 -4.75 -16.86
C VAL A 111 8.28 -4.47 -18.35
N SER A 112 7.98 -5.52 -19.11
CA SER A 112 7.79 -5.42 -20.56
C SER A 112 6.42 -4.86 -20.94
N SER A 113 5.47 -4.82 -20.01
CA SER A 113 4.08 -4.49 -20.28
C SER A 113 3.62 -3.18 -19.66
N ARG A 114 4.32 -2.69 -18.64
CA ARG A 114 3.95 -1.48 -17.90
C ARG A 114 4.02 -0.23 -18.76
N ASP A 115 3.19 0.74 -18.43
CA ASP A 115 3.40 2.12 -18.87
C ASP A 115 4.54 2.76 -18.07
N VAL A 116 5.68 3.01 -18.73
CA VAL A 116 6.87 3.62 -18.11
C VAL A 116 6.62 5.05 -17.62
N TYR A 117 5.55 5.71 -18.04
CA TYR A 117 5.22 7.05 -17.58
C TYR A 117 4.56 7.03 -16.20
N THR A 118 3.64 6.10 -15.94
CA THR A 118 2.80 6.11 -14.73
C THR A 118 3.03 4.91 -13.81
N GLN A 119 3.64 3.83 -14.26
CA GLN A 119 3.68 2.58 -13.51
C GLN A 119 5.10 2.24 -13.11
N ALA A 120 5.46 2.39 -11.84
CA ALA A 120 6.71 1.93 -11.26
C ALA A 120 6.59 0.51 -10.73
N LEU A 121 7.74 -0.17 -10.58
CA LEU A 121 7.82 -1.53 -10.09
C LEU A 121 8.90 -1.66 -9.02
N PHE A 122 8.56 -2.25 -7.88
CA PHE A 122 9.51 -2.65 -6.85
C PHE A 122 9.44 -4.17 -6.65
N SER A 123 10.54 -4.86 -6.91
CA SER A 123 10.60 -6.32 -6.78
C SER A 123 11.24 -6.75 -5.46
N LEU A 124 10.51 -7.56 -4.71
CA LEU A 124 11.05 -8.22 -3.52
C LEU A 124 12.07 -9.30 -3.95
N LYS A 125 13.08 -9.53 -3.11
CA LYS A 125 14.07 -10.61 -3.25
C LYS A 125 13.57 -11.90 -2.62
N GLY A 126 12.57 -11.82 -1.75
CA GLY A 126 11.96 -12.97 -1.10
C GLY A 126 10.85 -12.55 -0.15
N LYS A 127 10.58 -13.42 0.83
CA LYS A 127 9.55 -13.15 1.85
C LYS A 127 10.04 -12.02 2.78
N PRO A 128 9.33 -10.89 2.84
CA PRO A 128 9.72 -9.79 3.72
C PRO A 128 9.63 -10.25 5.18
N GLN A 129 10.44 -9.65 6.04
CA GLN A 129 10.45 -10.01 7.45
C GLN A 129 9.11 -9.65 8.11
N ASN A 130 8.61 -10.51 8.99
CA ASN A 130 7.49 -10.14 9.85
C ASN A 130 7.93 -9.02 10.81
N VAL A 131 7.28 -7.87 10.66
CA VAL A 131 7.56 -6.64 11.41
C VAL A 131 6.58 -6.37 12.54
N TYR A 132 5.58 -7.23 12.75
CA TYR A 132 4.67 -7.09 13.88
C TYR A 132 5.44 -7.08 15.20
N GLY A 133 5.16 -6.08 16.05
CA GLY A 133 5.86 -5.87 17.32
C GLY A 133 7.30 -5.35 17.21
N ARG A 134 7.82 -5.06 16.01
CA ARG A 134 9.14 -4.45 15.82
C ARG A 134 9.05 -2.93 15.81
N LYS A 135 10.08 -2.28 16.31
CA LYS A 135 10.17 -0.82 16.33
C LYS A 135 10.43 -0.28 14.93
N LYS A 136 9.96 0.93 14.63
CA LYS A 136 10.19 1.58 13.33
C LYS A 136 11.68 1.78 13.04
N ALA A 137 12.50 1.98 14.08
CA ALA A 137 13.96 2.04 13.97
C ALA A 137 14.59 0.75 13.41
N ASP A 138 13.95 -0.42 13.59
CA ASP A 138 14.46 -1.68 13.05
C ASP A 138 14.23 -1.82 11.54
N LEU A 139 13.37 -0.99 10.94
CA LEU A 139 13.19 -0.96 9.48
C LEU A 139 14.46 -0.56 8.76
N ILE A 140 15.25 0.35 9.33
CA ILE A 140 16.52 0.82 8.74
C ILE A 140 17.52 -0.33 8.60
N LYS A 141 17.47 -1.29 9.52
CA LYS A 141 18.35 -2.47 9.51
C LYS A 141 17.91 -3.51 8.49
N ASN A 142 16.64 -3.48 8.07
CA ASN A 142 16.12 -4.37 7.05
C ASN A 142 16.26 -3.70 5.67
N GLU A 143 17.29 -4.11 4.92
CA GLU A 143 17.62 -3.51 3.62
C GLU A 143 16.42 -3.50 2.66
N GLU A 144 15.66 -4.61 2.59
CA GLU A 144 14.54 -4.73 1.65
C GLU A 144 13.38 -3.78 1.98
N LEU A 145 12.94 -3.76 3.24
CA LEU A 145 11.87 -2.86 3.68
C LEU A 145 12.33 -1.40 3.65
N PHE A 146 13.59 -1.13 3.98
CA PHE A 146 14.17 0.20 3.87
C PHE A 146 14.19 0.70 2.42
N ASN A 147 14.65 -0.14 1.48
CA ASN A 147 14.64 0.20 0.06
C ASN A 147 13.22 0.45 -0.46
N MET A 148 12.23 -0.33 0.01
CA MET A 148 10.82 -0.11 -0.32
C MET A 148 10.29 1.21 0.24
N MET A 149 10.64 1.56 1.48
CA MET A 149 10.32 2.88 2.04
C MET A 149 10.92 4.01 1.20
N MET A 150 12.19 3.90 0.82
CA MET A 150 12.84 4.88 -0.04
C MET A 150 12.19 4.93 -1.42
N ALA A 151 11.79 3.78 -1.97
CA ALA A 151 11.07 3.73 -3.25
C ALA A 151 9.78 4.54 -3.17
N LEU A 152 9.01 4.37 -2.10
CA LEU A 152 7.77 5.13 -1.86
C LEU A 152 8.01 6.62 -1.57
N GLY A 153 9.25 7.03 -1.29
CA GLY A 153 9.60 8.38 -0.82
C GLY A 153 9.22 8.62 0.65
N ILE A 154 9.04 7.55 1.42
CA ILE A 154 8.64 7.65 2.83
C ILE A 154 9.86 7.68 3.71
N ASP A 155 9.97 8.77 4.46
CA ASP A 155 11.21 9.18 5.09
C ASP A 155 11.06 9.10 6.62
N SER A 156 10.35 10.07 7.16
CA SER A 156 10.04 10.37 8.54
C SER A 156 8.60 10.92 8.63
N ASN A 157 8.11 11.50 7.54
CA ASN A 157 6.72 11.85 7.30
C ASN A 157 6.25 11.33 5.91
N MET A 158 4.96 11.50 5.63
CA MET A 158 4.32 11.12 4.37
C MET A 158 4.37 12.23 3.31
N GLU A 159 5.12 13.32 3.55
CA GLU A 159 5.07 14.52 2.69
C GLU A 159 5.71 14.27 1.32
N ASN A 160 6.74 13.44 1.27
CA ASN A 160 7.48 13.12 0.04
C ASN A 160 6.98 11.84 -0.65
N LEU A 161 5.73 11.45 -0.39
CA LEU A 161 5.14 10.28 -1.04
C LEU A 161 5.24 10.44 -2.57
N ARG A 162 5.72 9.40 -3.26
CA ARG A 162 6.04 9.49 -4.69
C ARG A 162 4.92 9.04 -5.60
N TYR A 163 4.07 8.14 -5.14
CA TYR A 163 3.08 7.46 -5.99
C TYR A 163 1.66 7.67 -5.49
N GLY A 164 0.73 7.86 -6.42
CA GLY A 164 -0.70 8.00 -6.11
C GLY A 164 -1.31 6.71 -5.57
N LYS A 165 -0.93 5.58 -6.16
CA LYS A 165 -1.38 4.24 -5.80
C LYS A 165 -0.22 3.32 -5.47
N ILE A 166 -0.43 2.44 -4.51
CA ILE A 166 0.48 1.37 -4.12
C ILE A 166 -0.27 0.07 -4.32
N VAL A 167 0.23 -0.80 -5.20
CA VAL A 167 -0.45 -2.04 -5.59
C VAL A 167 0.42 -3.23 -5.20
N ILE A 168 -0.10 -4.09 -4.32
CA ILE A 168 0.52 -5.38 -3.99
C ILE A 168 0.15 -6.38 -5.08
N ALA A 169 1.14 -6.86 -5.83
CA ALA A 169 1.00 -7.82 -6.91
C ALA A 169 1.73 -9.13 -6.56
N THR A 170 1.01 -10.03 -5.90
CA THR A 170 1.52 -11.35 -5.48
C THR A 170 0.84 -12.47 -6.28
N ASP A 171 1.49 -13.62 -6.35
CA ASP A 171 0.92 -14.81 -6.98
C ASP A 171 -0.30 -15.33 -6.19
N ALA A 172 -1.16 -16.10 -6.87
CA ALA A 172 -2.37 -16.68 -6.30
C ALA A 172 -2.10 -18.07 -5.70
N ASP A 173 -1.04 -18.16 -4.89
CA ASP A 173 -0.59 -19.36 -4.21
C ASP A 173 -0.29 -19.10 -2.72
N HIS A 174 0.13 -20.15 -2.00
CA HIS A 174 0.38 -20.05 -0.55
C HIS A 174 1.51 -19.06 -0.21
N ASP A 175 2.53 -18.95 -1.05
CA ASP A 175 3.67 -18.07 -0.81
C ASP A 175 3.31 -16.61 -1.09
N GLY A 176 2.59 -16.36 -2.18
CA GLY A 176 2.02 -15.06 -2.51
C GLY A 176 1.04 -14.56 -1.45
N PHE A 177 0.16 -15.41 -0.92
CA PHE A 177 -0.72 -15.04 0.20
C PHE A 177 0.05 -14.70 1.48
N HIS A 178 1.15 -15.41 1.76
CA HIS A 178 2.00 -15.10 2.91
C HIS A 178 2.70 -13.75 2.74
N ILE A 179 3.30 -13.47 1.57
CA ILE A 179 3.94 -12.18 1.28
C ILE A 179 2.93 -11.04 1.35
N ARG A 180 1.72 -11.24 0.80
CA ARG A 180 0.62 -10.29 0.90
C ARG A 180 0.32 -9.94 2.36
N ASN A 181 0.20 -10.93 3.24
CA ASN A 181 -0.04 -10.69 4.67
C ASN A 181 1.10 -9.93 5.35
N LEU A 182 2.36 -10.24 5.01
CA LEU A 182 3.52 -9.54 5.54
C LEU A 182 3.57 -8.07 5.09
N LEU A 183 3.26 -7.79 3.82
CA LEU A 183 3.17 -6.43 3.29
C LEU A 183 2.01 -5.65 3.90
N LEU A 184 0.83 -6.26 4.01
CA LEU A 184 -0.32 -5.66 4.70
C LEU A 184 0.04 -5.30 6.14
N THR A 185 0.72 -6.20 6.86
CA THR A 185 1.21 -5.95 8.22
C THR A 185 2.17 -4.77 8.26
N PHE A 186 3.11 -4.69 7.31
CA PHE A 186 4.04 -3.56 7.19
C PHE A 186 3.31 -2.23 6.99
N PHE A 187 2.37 -2.16 6.05
CA PHE A 187 1.60 -0.93 5.80
C PHE A 187 0.71 -0.56 6.97
N LEU A 188 -0.05 -1.50 7.52
CA LEU A 188 -0.95 -1.24 8.66
C LEU A 188 -0.18 -0.83 9.93
N ASN A 189 0.99 -1.42 10.18
CA ASN A 189 1.75 -1.16 11.40
C ASN A 189 2.56 0.15 11.35
N TYR A 190 3.11 0.52 10.20
CA TYR A 190 4.01 1.68 10.08
C TYR A 190 3.49 2.86 9.27
N PHE A 191 2.53 2.60 8.36
CA PHE A 191 2.03 3.55 7.37
C PHE A 191 0.51 3.47 7.23
N GLU A 192 -0.20 3.29 8.35
CA GLU A 192 -1.66 3.19 8.43
C GLU A 192 -2.36 4.33 7.67
N GLU A 193 -1.76 5.53 7.70
CA GLU A 193 -2.25 6.73 7.00
C GLU A 193 -2.43 6.50 5.49
N LEU A 194 -1.60 5.68 4.85
CA LEU A 194 -1.74 5.33 3.43
C LEU A 194 -2.98 4.48 3.16
N VAL A 195 -3.27 3.55 4.08
CA VAL A 195 -4.41 2.66 3.98
C VAL A 195 -5.69 3.45 4.19
N VAL A 196 -5.72 4.32 5.21
CA VAL A 196 -6.86 5.21 5.49
C VAL A 196 -7.08 6.22 4.36
N ALA A 197 -6.02 6.68 3.70
CA ALA A 197 -6.11 7.56 2.54
C ALA A 197 -6.56 6.86 1.25
N GLY A 198 -6.85 5.55 1.27
CA GLY A 198 -7.30 4.81 0.10
C GLY A 198 -6.22 4.66 -0.97
N ARG A 199 -4.94 4.59 -0.57
CA ARG A 199 -3.80 4.52 -1.50
C ARG A 199 -3.23 3.11 -1.67
N LEU A 200 -3.66 2.14 -0.86
CA LEU A 200 -3.17 0.75 -0.89
C LEU A 200 -4.19 -0.20 -1.54
N TYR A 201 -3.71 -0.99 -2.51
CA TYR A 201 -4.52 -1.89 -3.32
C TYR A 201 -3.85 -3.26 -3.46
N ILE A 202 -4.65 -4.27 -3.77
CA ILE A 202 -4.19 -5.60 -4.19
C ILE A 202 -4.57 -5.78 -5.66
N LEU A 203 -3.62 -6.20 -6.48
CA LEU A 203 -3.88 -6.57 -7.87
C LEU A 203 -4.62 -7.90 -7.92
N GLU A 204 -5.79 -7.92 -8.56
CA GLU A 204 -6.44 -9.17 -8.94
C GLU A 204 -5.96 -9.60 -10.32
N THR A 205 -5.53 -10.85 -10.41
CA THR A 205 -5.15 -11.47 -11.67
C THR A 205 -6.02 -12.69 -11.96
N PRO A 206 -6.23 -13.03 -13.23
CA PRO A 206 -7.08 -14.16 -13.58
C PRO A 206 -6.43 -15.47 -13.11
N LEU A 207 -7.26 -16.37 -12.58
CA LEU A 207 -6.86 -17.71 -12.17
C LEU A 207 -6.89 -18.69 -13.34
N PHE A 208 -7.74 -18.42 -14.34
CA PHE A 208 -7.91 -19.26 -15.51
C PHE A 208 -7.99 -18.45 -16.79
N ARG A 209 -7.56 -19.07 -17.89
CA ARG A 209 -7.85 -18.65 -19.25
C ARG A 209 -8.64 -19.76 -19.93
N VAL A 210 -9.83 -19.45 -20.43
CA VAL A 210 -10.66 -20.36 -21.21
C VAL A 210 -10.72 -19.82 -22.62
N ARG A 211 -10.30 -20.59 -23.63
CA ARG A 211 -10.25 -20.10 -25.01
C ARG A 211 -10.59 -21.16 -26.04
N ASN A 212 -11.03 -20.72 -27.21
CA ASN A 212 -11.06 -21.54 -28.43
C ASN A 212 -10.39 -20.77 -29.57
N LYS A 213 -10.62 -21.18 -30.82
CA LYS A 213 -10.02 -20.52 -32.00
C LYS A 213 -10.51 -19.08 -32.24
N GLN A 214 -11.66 -18.70 -31.68
CA GLN A 214 -12.35 -17.44 -31.96
C GLN A 214 -12.30 -16.47 -30.78
N GLU A 215 -12.38 -16.98 -29.54
CA GLU A 215 -12.54 -16.17 -28.35
C GLU A 215 -11.64 -16.65 -27.21
N THR A 216 -11.13 -15.70 -26.41
CA THR A 216 -10.36 -15.95 -25.19
C THR A 216 -11.00 -15.18 -24.04
N ARG A 217 -11.24 -15.88 -22.92
CA ARG A 217 -11.80 -15.31 -21.69
C ARG A 217 -10.88 -15.55 -20.50
N TYR A 218 -10.61 -14.50 -19.75
CA TYR A 218 -9.85 -14.54 -18.50
C TYR A 218 -10.83 -14.59 -17.32
N CYS A 219 -10.68 -15.59 -16.46
CA CYS A 219 -11.62 -15.89 -15.38
C CYS A 219 -10.90 -15.76 -14.03
N TYR A 220 -11.52 -15.04 -13.10
CA TYR A 220 -10.95 -14.68 -11.79
C TYR A 220 -11.40 -15.62 -10.66
N ASN A 221 -12.37 -16.49 -10.94
CA ASN A 221 -12.84 -17.49 -10.01
C ASN A 221 -13.34 -18.74 -10.76
N ILE A 222 -13.63 -19.79 -9.98
CA ILE A 222 -14.10 -21.08 -10.49
C ILE A 222 -15.44 -20.94 -11.23
N LYS A 223 -16.34 -20.08 -10.73
CA LYS A 223 -17.65 -19.86 -11.32
C LYS A 223 -17.54 -19.26 -12.72
N GLU A 224 -16.74 -18.21 -12.90
CA GLU A 224 -16.47 -17.60 -14.20
C GLU A 224 -15.85 -18.60 -15.19
N ARG A 225 -14.95 -19.48 -14.71
CA ARG A 225 -14.37 -20.54 -15.54
C ARG A 225 -15.46 -21.50 -16.04
N ASP A 226 -16.34 -21.95 -15.16
CA ASP A 226 -17.39 -22.92 -15.51
C ASP A 226 -18.44 -22.30 -16.46
N GLU A 227 -18.77 -21.01 -16.26
CA GLU A 227 -19.60 -20.24 -17.18
C GLU A 227 -18.94 -20.11 -18.56
N ALA A 228 -17.64 -19.79 -18.62
CA ALA A 228 -16.89 -19.70 -19.88
C ALA A 228 -16.80 -21.05 -20.60
N LEU A 229 -16.63 -22.15 -19.87
CA LEU A 229 -16.62 -23.52 -20.41
C LEU A 229 -17.94 -23.89 -21.08
N ASN A 230 -19.08 -23.48 -20.51
CA ASN A 230 -20.40 -23.76 -21.07
C ASN A 230 -20.72 -22.92 -22.31
N LEU A 231 -20.10 -21.73 -22.43
CA LEU A 231 -20.37 -20.79 -23.52
C LEU A 231 -19.53 -21.06 -24.78
N LEU A 232 -18.33 -21.62 -24.61
CA LEU A 232 -17.39 -21.84 -25.71
C LEU A 232 -17.48 -23.27 -26.24
N SER A 233 -17.47 -23.44 -27.56
CA SER A 233 -17.36 -24.78 -28.16
C SER A 233 -15.90 -25.27 -28.14
N ASN A 234 -15.71 -26.52 -27.69
CA ASN A 234 -14.43 -27.21 -27.55
C ASN A 234 -13.29 -26.33 -26.94
N PRO A 235 -13.48 -25.77 -25.74
CA PRO A 235 -12.53 -24.84 -25.14
C PRO A 235 -11.30 -25.54 -24.55
N GLU A 236 -10.17 -24.84 -24.62
CA GLU A 236 -8.93 -25.13 -23.89
C GLU A 236 -8.91 -24.30 -22.60
N VAL A 237 -8.61 -24.93 -21.46
CA VAL A 237 -8.46 -24.26 -20.17
C VAL A 237 -7.00 -24.26 -19.74
N THR A 238 -6.47 -23.08 -19.45
CA THR A 238 -5.17 -22.89 -18.79
C THR A 238 -5.42 -22.36 -17.38
N ARG A 239 -4.78 -22.93 -16.35
CA ARG A 239 -4.75 -22.36 -14.99
C ARG A 239 -3.44 -21.61 -14.82
N PHE A 240 -3.51 -20.37 -14.35
CA PHE A 240 -2.32 -19.61 -13.97
C PHE A 240 -2.02 -19.88 -12.50
N LYS A 241 -0.76 -20.22 -12.19
CA LYS A 241 -0.29 -20.38 -10.81
C LYS A 241 0.43 -19.14 -10.31
N GLY A 242 1.17 -18.49 -11.19
CA GLY A 242 1.94 -17.28 -10.88
C GLY A 242 1.90 -16.24 -11.99
N LEU A 243 2.21 -15.01 -11.62
CA LEU A 243 2.21 -13.86 -12.53
C LEU A 243 3.23 -14.04 -13.67
N GLY A 244 4.31 -14.76 -13.42
CA GLY A 244 5.35 -15.07 -14.41
C GLY A 244 4.94 -16.07 -15.51
N GLU A 245 3.83 -16.80 -15.33
CA GLU A 245 3.31 -17.72 -16.35
C GLU A 245 2.49 -17.00 -17.44
N ILE A 246 2.10 -15.75 -17.17
CA ILE A 246 1.34 -14.92 -18.10
C ILE A 246 2.32 -14.21 -19.02
N SER A 247 2.11 -14.34 -20.33
CA SER A 247 2.96 -13.66 -21.31
C SER A 247 2.86 -12.13 -21.16
N PRO A 248 3.94 -11.36 -21.43
CA PRO A 248 3.88 -9.90 -21.28
C PRO A 248 2.72 -9.24 -22.04
N LYS A 249 2.44 -9.72 -23.26
CA LYS A 249 1.35 -9.20 -24.08
C LYS A 249 -0.02 -9.36 -23.42
N GLU A 250 -0.27 -10.50 -22.78
CA GLU A 250 -1.51 -10.75 -22.03
C GLU A 250 -1.50 -9.95 -20.71
N PHE A 251 -0.36 -9.94 -20.01
CA PHE A 251 -0.24 -9.27 -18.71
C PHE A 251 -0.55 -7.78 -18.79
N GLY A 252 -0.16 -7.11 -19.87
CA GLY A 252 -0.43 -5.68 -20.09
C GLY A 252 -1.90 -5.31 -20.02
N GLN A 253 -2.80 -6.24 -20.36
CA GLN A 253 -4.25 -6.02 -20.27
C GLN A 253 -4.72 -5.92 -18.82
N PHE A 254 -4.08 -6.65 -17.90
CA PHE A 254 -4.45 -6.69 -16.48
C PHE A 254 -3.89 -5.54 -15.67
N ILE A 255 -2.96 -4.77 -16.23
CA ILE A 255 -2.42 -3.55 -15.63
C ILE A 255 -2.72 -2.31 -16.48
N GLY A 256 -3.59 -2.42 -17.49
CA GLY A 256 -4.04 -1.32 -18.33
C GLY A 256 -5.27 -0.62 -17.77
N ASP A 257 -6.11 -0.09 -18.65
CA ASP A 257 -7.31 0.67 -18.27
C ASP A 257 -8.35 -0.19 -17.52
N GLU A 258 -8.39 -1.49 -17.78
CA GLU A 258 -9.32 -2.45 -17.14
C GLU A 258 -8.71 -3.15 -15.91
N ILE A 259 -7.69 -2.54 -15.30
CA ILE A 259 -7.03 -3.08 -14.11
C ILE A 259 -8.05 -3.36 -13.00
N ARG A 260 -8.02 -4.60 -12.47
CA ARG A 260 -8.85 -5.00 -11.33
C ARG A 260 -8.06 -4.84 -10.04
N LEU A 261 -8.42 -3.82 -9.26
CA LEU A 261 -7.80 -3.53 -7.96
C LEU A 261 -8.81 -3.71 -6.85
N VAL A 262 -8.40 -4.42 -5.80
CA VAL A 262 -9.12 -4.46 -4.52
C VAL A 262 -8.49 -3.45 -3.59
N GLU A 263 -9.25 -2.42 -3.23
CA GLU A 263 -8.81 -1.44 -2.24
C GLU A 263 -8.70 -2.09 -0.85
N VAL A 264 -7.57 -1.88 -0.20
CA VAL A 264 -7.37 -2.31 1.19
C VAL A 264 -8.00 -1.27 2.10
N ASN A 265 -9.18 -1.57 2.62
CA ASN A 265 -9.93 -0.67 3.51
C ASN A 265 -10.04 -1.23 4.94
N ILE A 266 -9.89 -0.35 5.92
CA ILE A 266 -10.07 -0.65 7.34
C ILE A 266 -11.52 -0.34 7.72
N LYS A 267 -12.35 -1.38 7.89
CA LYS A 267 -13.74 -1.23 8.39
C LYS A 267 -13.80 -0.67 9.82
N SER A 268 -12.81 -1.01 10.66
CA SER A 268 -12.70 -0.52 12.03
C SER A 268 -11.24 -0.51 12.48
N ILE A 269 -10.70 0.70 12.71
CA ILE A 269 -9.31 0.90 13.19
C ILE A 269 -9.08 0.17 14.52
N LYS A 270 -10.11 0.08 15.39
CA LYS A 270 -10.00 -0.54 16.72
C LYS A 270 -9.61 -2.01 16.68
N ASN A 271 -9.87 -2.71 15.56
CA ASN A 271 -9.65 -4.15 15.46
C ASN A 271 -8.32 -4.49 14.79
N ILE A 272 -7.57 -3.52 14.24
CA ILE A 272 -6.31 -3.79 13.54
C ILE A 272 -5.32 -4.45 14.48
N ASP A 273 -5.07 -3.85 15.65
CA ASP A 273 -4.06 -4.33 16.58
C ASP A 273 -4.32 -5.78 17.04
N ALA A 274 -5.57 -6.09 17.41
CA ALA A 274 -5.96 -7.44 17.82
C ALA A 274 -5.87 -8.46 16.67
N THR A 275 -6.23 -8.04 15.44
CA THR A 275 -6.15 -8.90 14.26
C THR A 275 -4.70 -9.20 13.90
N LEU A 276 -3.84 -8.18 13.90
CA LEU A 276 -2.42 -8.34 13.65
C LEU A 276 -1.74 -9.14 14.78
N GLU A 277 -2.13 -8.94 16.03
CA GLU A 277 -1.64 -9.74 17.16
C GLU A 277 -1.95 -11.22 16.97
N PHE A 278 -3.19 -11.54 16.64
CA PHE A 278 -3.62 -12.90 16.43
C PHE A 278 -2.89 -13.57 15.27
N TYR A 279 -2.85 -12.94 14.09
CA TYR A 279 -2.26 -13.59 12.91
C TYR A 279 -0.73 -13.48 12.84
N MET A 280 -0.15 -12.36 13.26
CA MET A 280 1.26 -12.03 13.05
C MET A 280 2.09 -12.03 14.34
N GLY A 281 1.46 -12.17 15.50
CA GLY A 281 2.12 -12.28 16.80
C GLY A 281 2.72 -13.65 17.08
N LYS A 282 3.01 -13.89 18.36
CA LYS A 282 3.54 -15.18 18.83
C LYS A 282 2.55 -16.31 18.54
N ASN A 283 3.08 -17.52 18.39
CA ASN A 283 2.23 -18.69 18.20
C ASN A 283 1.50 -19.03 19.51
N THR A 284 0.17 -18.88 19.53
CA THR A 284 -0.65 -19.23 20.68
C THR A 284 -1.47 -20.50 20.42
N PRO A 285 -1.91 -21.22 21.46
CA PRO A 285 -2.81 -22.37 21.32
C PRO A 285 -4.10 -22.01 20.57
N GLU A 286 -4.68 -20.84 20.85
CA GLU A 286 -5.93 -20.37 20.23
C GLU A 286 -5.75 -20.16 18.72
N ARG A 287 -4.61 -19.59 18.30
CA ARG A 287 -4.30 -19.44 16.88
C ARG A 287 -4.16 -20.80 16.20
N ARG A 288 -3.54 -21.76 16.88
CA ARG A 288 -3.37 -23.12 16.36
C ARG A 288 -4.72 -23.81 16.19
N GLU A 289 -5.58 -23.78 17.21
CA GLU A 289 -6.94 -24.34 17.15
C GLU A 289 -7.75 -23.69 16.03
N TYR A 290 -7.75 -22.35 15.95
CA TYR A 290 -8.44 -21.64 14.88
C TYR A 290 -7.97 -22.08 13.49
N ILE A 291 -6.66 -22.20 13.27
CA ILE A 291 -6.13 -22.71 11.98
C ILE A 291 -6.63 -24.14 11.74
N MET A 292 -6.57 -25.01 12.75
CA MET A 292 -7.02 -26.40 12.62
C MET A 292 -8.50 -26.52 12.26
N GLU A 293 -9.35 -25.67 12.82
CA GLU A 293 -10.79 -25.64 12.53
C GLU A 293 -11.12 -25.03 11.17
N ASN A 294 -10.23 -24.22 10.61
CA ASN A 294 -10.46 -23.46 9.37
C ASN A 294 -9.49 -23.87 8.23
N LEU A 295 -8.82 -25.02 8.35
CA LEU A 295 -8.08 -25.63 7.25
C LEU A 295 -9.08 -26.08 6.18
N ILE A 296 -9.01 -25.44 5.01
CA ILE A 296 -9.78 -25.80 3.80
C ILE A 296 -8.98 -26.82 2.99
#